data_AF-Q8TJ07-F1
#
_entry.id   AF-Q8TJ07-F1
#
_cell.length_a   1.000
_cell.length_b   1.000
_cell.length_c   1.000
_cell.angle_alpha   90.00
_cell.angle_beta   90.00
_cell.angle_gamma   90.00
#
_symmetry.space_group_name_H-M   'P 1'
#
loop_
_entity.id
_entity.type
_entity.pdbx_description
1 polymer ?
#
loop_
_entity_poly.entity_id
_entity_poly.type
_entity_poly.pdbx_seq_one_letter_code
_entity_poly.pdbx_strand_id
1 'polypeptide(L)'
;MKRNQFTIILFLIVMFMGAVLSFAYSIGNPVLAVCIFFAGAAAIYLCKSRVEGVVEDERVRQVSQKASYITFQVVVFSFAVGGAALIAMKNTYPGYTNLGFFMAYASCAAIALYGLLYMYYNREYGG
;
A
#
# COMPACT_ATOMS: atom_id res chain seq x y z
N MET A 1 -14.11 -15.47 2.52
CA MET A 1 -13.59 -15.27 1.14
C MET A 1 -12.24 -15.96 1.00
N LYS A 2 -12.04 -16.82 -0.01
CA LYS A 2 -10.77 -17.56 -0.21
C LYS A 2 -9.60 -16.58 -0.45
N ARG A 3 -8.42 -16.86 0.13
CA ARG A 3 -7.21 -16.00 0.06
C ARG A 3 -6.87 -15.53 -1.36
N ASN A 4 -6.96 -16.42 -2.35
CA ASN A 4 -6.64 -16.09 -3.75
C ASN A 4 -7.63 -15.09 -4.38
N GLN A 5 -8.91 -15.15 -4.00
CA GLN A 5 -9.92 -14.20 -4.45
C GLN A 5 -9.70 -12.80 -3.84
N PHE A 6 -9.23 -12.76 -2.58
CA PHE A 6 -8.84 -11.50 -1.93
C PHE A 6 -7.67 -10.83 -2.62
N THR A 7 -6.65 -11.61 -3.02
CA THR A 7 -5.50 -11.05 -3.74
C THR A 7 -5.90 -10.42 -5.07
N ILE A 8 -6.82 -11.03 -5.83
CA ILE A 8 -7.32 -10.48 -7.10
C ILE A 8 -8.11 -9.19 -6.87
N ILE A 9 -9.02 -9.17 -5.90
CA ILE A 9 -9.82 -7.99 -5.56
C ILE A 9 -8.92 -6.85 -5.06
N LEU A 10 -7.91 -7.16 -4.25
CA LEU A 10 -6.94 -6.18 -3.77
C LEU A 10 -6.17 -5.55 -4.95
N PHE A 11 -5.69 -6.36 -5.90
CA PHE A 11 -5.02 -5.87 -7.10
C PHE A 11 -5.90 -4.92 -7.92
N LEU A 12 -7.19 -5.26 -8.11
CA LEU A 12 -8.15 -4.40 -8.81
C LEU A 12 -8.37 -3.07 -8.08
N ILE A 13 -8.52 -3.10 -6.76
CA ILE A 13 -8.70 -1.88 -5.95
C ILE A 13 -7.46 -0.98 -6.06
N VAL A 14 -6.26 -1.54 -5.95
CA VAL A 14 -5.00 -0.77 -6.03
C VAL A 14 -4.81 -0.17 -7.43
N MET A 15 -5.08 -0.93 -8.49
CA MET A 15 -5.01 -0.43 -9.86
C MET A 15 -5.97 0.74 -10.09
N PHE A 16 -7.22 0.59 -9.65
CA PHE A 16 -8.23 1.64 -9.75
C PHE A 16 -7.84 2.88 -8.94
N MET A 17 -7.41 2.71 -7.69
CA MET A 17 -6.91 3.81 -6.87
C MET A 17 -5.77 4.57 -7.55
N GLY A 18 -4.79 3.87 -8.12
CA GLY A 18 -3.66 4.49 -8.80
C GLY A 18 -4.08 5.37 -9.99
N ALA A 19 -5.04 4.91 -10.78
CA ALA A 19 -5.59 5.67 -11.90
C ALA A 19 -6.32 6.94 -11.42
N VAL A 20 -7.19 6.81 -10.42
CA VAL A 20 -7.99 7.94 -9.90
C VAL A 20 -7.09 8.95 -9.15
N LEU A 21 -6.08 8.49 -8.41
CA LEU A 21 -5.08 9.36 -7.77
C LEU A 21 -4.31 10.16 -8.81
N SER A 22 -3.83 9.53 -9.89
CA SER A 22 -3.10 10.21 -10.97
C SER A 22 -3.93 11.32 -11.62
N PHE A 23 -5.24 11.08 -11.79
CA PHE A 23 -6.17 12.09 -12.28
C PHE A 23 -6.37 13.23 -11.27
N ALA A 24 -6.53 12.92 -9.98
CA ALA A 24 -6.68 13.91 -8.92
C ALA A 24 -5.46 14.85 -8.81
N TYR A 25 -4.24 14.31 -8.96
CA TYR A 25 -3.03 15.13 -9.01
C TYR A 25 -2.98 16.07 -10.22
N SER A 26 -3.47 15.62 -11.37
CA SER A 26 -3.52 16.46 -12.59
C SER A 26 -4.43 17.68 -12.42
N ILE A 27 -5.50 17.54 -11.63
CA ILE A 27 -6.43 18.63 -11.30
C ILE A 27 -5.84 19.57 -10.23
N GLY A 28 -4.78 19.16 -9.53
CA GLY A 28 -4.13 19.96 -8.49
C GLY A 28 -4.97 20.12 -7.23
N ASN A 29 -5.95 19.25 -6.99
CA ASN A 29 -6.80 19.29 -5.81
C ASN A 29 -6.30 18.27 -4.75
N PRO A 30 -5.55 18.71 -3.72
CA PRO A 30 -5.02 17.83 -2.67
C PRO A 30 -6.11 17.10 -1.88
N VAL A 31 -7.26 17.75 -1.68
CA VAL A 31 -8.36 17.22 -0.86
C VAL A 31 -8.95 15.97 -1.51
N LEU A 32 -9.12 15.99 -2.83
CA LEU A 32 -9.61 14.83 -3.57
C LEU A 32 -8.66 13.63 -3.46
N ALA A 33 -7.36 13.85 -3.60
CA ALA A 33 -6.35 12.78 -3.49
C ALA A 33 -6.38 12.11 -2.10
N VAL A 34 -6.49 12.91 -1.03
CA VAL A 34 -6.60 12.41 0.34
C VAL A 34 -7.89 11.61 0.55
N CYS A 35 -9.03 12.12 0.07
CA CYS A 35 -10.32 11.41 0.17
C CYS A 35 -10.31 10.05 -0.56
N ILE A 36 -9.75 9.99 -1.77
CA ILE A 36 -9.64 8.74 -2.56
C ILE A 36 -8.76 7.73 -1.83
N PHE A 37 -7.65 8.20 -1.24
CA PHE A 37 -6.74 7.34 -0.49
C PHE A 37 -7.41 6.70 0.73
N PHE A 38 -8.12 7.48 1.54
CA PHE A 38 -8.86 6.96 2.70
C PHE A 38 -10.02 6.05 2.29
N ALA A 39 -10.76 6.38 1.23
CA ALA A 39 -11.83 5.53 0.70
C ALA A 39 -11.31 4.16 0.26
N GLY A 40 -10.18 4.14 -0.43
CA GLY A 40 -9.53 2.89 -0.83
C GLY A 40 -8.99 2.08 0.34
N ALA A 41 -8.36 2.74 1.33
CA ALA A 41 -7.93 2.08 2.56
C ALA A 41 -9.11 1.44 3.32
N ALA A 42 -10.24 2.14 3.41
CA ALA A 42 -11.46 1.62 4.03
C ALA A 42 -12.03 0.42 3.26
N ALA A 43 -12.04 0.48 1.92
CA ALA A 43 -12.48 -0.64 1.08
C ALA A 43 -11.62 -1.89 1.32
N ILE A 44 -10.29 -1.73 1.38
CA ILE A 44 -9.36 -2.83 1.67
C ILE A 44 -9.61 -3.42 3.07
N TYR A 45 -9.82 -2.58 4.07
CA TYR A 45 -10.10 -3.02 5.44
C TYR A 45 -11.40 -3.84 5.52
N LEU A 46 -12.48 -3.39 4.86
CA LEU A 46 -13.75 -4.10 4.80
C LEU A 46 -13.65 -5.43 4.02
N CYS A 47 -12.84 -5.49 2.97
CA CYS A 47 -12.58 -6.74 2.26
C CYS A 47 -11.77 -7.72 3.13
N LYS A 48 -10.82 -7.22 3.93
CA LYS A 48 -9.96 -8.03 4.78
C LYS A 48 -10.72 -8.69 5.92
N SER A 49 -11.75 -8.02 6.48
CA SER A 49 -12.59 -8.60 7.55
C SER A 49 -13.46 -9.78 7.08
N ARG A 50 -13.61 -9.99 5.77
CA ARG A 50 -14.38 -11.10 5.16
C ARG A 50 -13.52 -12.29 4.72
N VAL A 51 -12.21 -12.26 4.95
CA VAL A 51 -11.31 -13.38 4.61
C VAL A 51 -11.32 -14.39 5.76
N GLU A 52 -11.64 -15.66 5.46
CA GLU A 52 -11.65 -16.74 6.44
C GLU A 52 -10.25 -17.33 6.59
N GLY A 53 -9.81 -17.45 7.85
CA GLY A 53 -8.83 -18.43 8.34
C GLY A 53 -7.41 -18.38 7.75
N VAL A 54 -6.44 -17.99 8.59
CA VAL A 54 -5.22 -18.80 8.81
C VAL A 54 -4.84 -18.64 10.29
N VAL A 55 -5.13 -19.67 11.09
CA VAL A 55 -4.47 -19.88 12.39
C VAL A 55 -3.33 -20.83 12.09
N GLU A 56 -2.14 -20.28 11.86
CA GLU A 56 -0.91 -21.05 11.95
C GLU A 56 -0.36 -20.86 13.36
N ASP A 57 0.22 -21.91 13.95
CA ASP A 57 0.79 -21.89 15.29
C ASP A 57 2.30 -22.14 15.18
N GLU A 58 3.10 -21.05 15.15
CA GLU A 58 4.57 -21.04 15.33
C GLU A 58 4.97 -19.67 15.95
N ARG A 59 4.62 -19.47 17.23
CA ARG A 59 4.52 -18.15 17.89
C ARG A 59 5.74 -17.21 17.77
N VAL A 60 6.98 -17.70 17.76
CA VAL A 60 8.16 -16.81 17.76
C VAL A 60 8.49 -16.30 16.35
N ARG A 61 8.48 -17.18 15.34
CA ARG A 61 8.69 -16.81 13.94
C ARG A 61 7.55 -15.94 13.42
N GLN A 62 6.32 -16.20 13.88
CA GLN A 62 5.17 -15.37 13.58
C GLN A 62 5.22 -13.97 14.19
N VAL A 63 5.71 -13.80 15.42
CA VAL A 63 5.78 -12.44 16.01
C VAL A 63 6.77 -11.58 15.24
N SER A 64 7.94 -12.10 14.89
CA SER A 64 8.92 -11.38 14.06
C SER A 64 8.36 -11.07 12.66
N GLN A 65 7.74 -12.06 12.00
CA GLN A 65 7.14 -11.89 10.69
C GLN A 65 5.97 -10.90 10.71
N LYS A 66 5.14 -10.93 11.76
CA LYS A 66 4.00 -10.02 11.94
C LYS A 66 4.45 -8.61 12.31
N ALA A 67 5.47 -8.47 13.16
CA ALA A 67 6.07 -7.18 13.47
C ALA A 67 6.74 -6.55 12.23
N SER A 68 7.47 -7.35 11.45
CA SER A 68 8.06 -6.93 10.17
C SER A 68 6.98 -6.52 9.17
N TYR A 69 5.91 -7.30 9.06
CA TYR A 69 4.78 -6.97 8.17
C TYR A 69 4.06 -5.69 8.57
N ILE A 70 3.78 -5.49 9.87
CA ILE A 70 3.15 -4.25 10.37
C ILE A 70 4.09 -3.06 10.15
N THR A 71 5.38 -3.21 10.46
CA THR A 71 6.39 -2.15 10.23
C THR A 71 6.43 -1.77 8.76
N PHE A 72 6.49 -2.76 7.88
CA PHE A 72 6.45 -2.55 6.44
C PHE A 72 5.19 -1.79 6.00
N GLN A 73 4.00 -2.20 6.48
CA GLN A 73 2.75 -1.50 6.18
C GLN A 73 2.77 -0.04 6.65
N VAL A 74 3.23 0.22 7.87
CA VAL A 74 3.30 1.58 8.44
C VAL A 74 4.29 2.45 7.65
N VAL A 75 5.47 1.93 7.31
CA VAL A 75 6.49 2.66 6.54
C VAL A 75 6.00 2.95 5.12
N VAL A 76 5.46 1.96 4.42
CA VAL A 76 4.93 2.15 3.06
C VAL A 76 3.77 3.12 3.05
N PHE A 77 2.85 3.01 4.02
CA PHE A 77 1.70 3.91 4.13
C PHE A 77 2.11 5.35 4.44
N SER A 78 3.03 5.53 5.40
CA SER A 78 3.54 6.87 5.74
C SER A 78 4.30 7.50 4.57
N PHE A 79 5.06 6.72 3.79
CA PHE A 79 5.74 7.21 2.60
C PHE A 79 4.76 7.54 1.47
N ALA A 80 3.73 6.73 1.27
CA ALA A 80 2.71 6.99 0.26
C ALA A 80 1.91 8.26 0.59
N VAL A 81 1.44 8.41 1.83
CA VAL A 81 0.69 9.60 2.29
C VAL A 81 1.57 10.84 2.34
N GLY A 82 2.79 10.71 2.90
CA GLY A 82 3.74 11.82 2.98
C GLY A 82 4.17 12.30 1.60
N GLY A 83 4.50 11.38 0.71
CA GLY A 83 4.83 11.67 -0.69
C GLY A 83 3.68 12.36 -1.42
N ALA A 84 2.47 11.81 -1.29
CA ALA A 84 1.24 12.38 -1.82
C ALA A 84 1.00 13.83 -1.35
N ALA A 85 1.08 14.06 -0.05
CA ALA A 85 0.86 15.38 0.54
C ALA A 85 1.88 16.41 0.03
N LEU A 86 3.17 16.04 0.00
CA LEU A 86 4.24 16.92 -0.48
C LEU A 86 4.10 17.26 -1.97
N ILE A 87 3.74 16.27 -2.80
CA ILE A 87 3.47 16.50 -4.23
C ILE A 87 2.28 17.44 -4.40
N ALA A 88 1.23 17.26 -3.61
CA ALA A 88 0.04 18.11 -3.71
C ALA A 88 0.29 19.54 -3.22
N MET A 89 1.25 19.75 -2.32
CA MET A 89 1.71 21.06 -1.86
C MET A 89 2.74 21.73 -2.79
N LYS A 90 3.00 21.21 -3.99
CA LYS A 90 4.02 21.75 -4.92
C LYS A 90 3.85 23.25 -5.20
N ASN A 91 2.61 23.74 -5.23
CA ASN A 91 2.31 25.15 -5.54
C ASN A 91 2.68 26.08 -4.38
N THR A 92 2.65 25.60 -3.13
CA THR A 92 2.97 26.39 -1.94
C THR A 92 4.44 26.24 -1.53
N TYR A 93 5.00 25.03 -1.65
CA TYR A 93 6.39 24.75 -1.29
C TYR A 93 7.10 23.90 -2.36
N PRO A 94 7.53 24.51 -3.47
CA PRO A 94 8.10 23.78 -4.59
C PRO A 94 9.38 23.01 -4.24
N GLY A 95 10.14 23.47 -3.23
CA GLY A 95 11.39 22.84 -2.80
C GLY A 95 11.25 21.41 -2.27
N TYR A 96 10.08 21.02 -1.76
CA TYR A 96 9.84 19.67 -1.23
C TYR A 96 9.22 18.70 -2.24
N THR A 97 8.94 19.15 -3.46
CA THR A 97 8.29 18.32 -4.49
C THR A 97 9.14 17.10 -4.85
N ASN A 98 10.46 17.28 -4.97
CA ASN A 98 11.39 16.18 -5.25
C ASN A 98 11.42 15.13 -4.12
N LEU A 99 11.32 15.58 -2.88
CA LEU A 99 11.22 14.71 -1.71
C LEU A 99 9.90 13.93 -1.74
N GLY A 100 8.80 14.60 -2.12
CA GLY A 100 7.50 13.97 -2.31
C GLY A 100 7.53 12.85 -3.35
N PHE A 101 8.14 13.10 -4.51
CA PHE A 101 8.34 12.07 -5.54
C PHE A 101 9.22 10.92 -5.05
N PHE A 102 10.33 11.21 -4.36
CA PHE A 102 11.19 10.19 -3.79
C PHE A 102 10.42 9.27 -2.84
N MET A 103 9.64 9.83 -1.91
CA MET A 103 8.83 9.05 -0.96
C MET A 103 7.79 8.19 -1.69
N ALA A 104 7.12 8.73 -2.70
CA ALA A 104 6.15 7.99 -3.51
C ALA A 104 6.81 6.82 -4.25
N TYR A 105 7.93 7.05 -4.96
CA TYR A 105 8.65 6.00 -5.67
C TYR A 105 9.23 4.95 -4.72
N ALA A 106 9.77 5.35 -3.57
CA ALA A 106 10.28 4.44 -2.56
C ALA A 106 9.18 3.52 -2.01
N SER A 107 7.97 4.06 -1.78
CA SER A 107 6.82 3.25 -1.35
C SER A 107 6.43 2.19 -2.39
N CYS A 108 6.37 2.58 -3.67
CA CYS A 108 6.08 1.66 -4.77
C CYS A 108 7.16 0.59 -4.92
N ALA A 109 8.44 0.97 -4.86
CA ALA A 109 9.58 0.06 -4.94
C ALA A 109 9.57 -0.95 -3.79
N ALA A 110 9.26 -0.51 -2.56
CA ALA A 110 9.15 -1.37 -1.40
C ALA A 110 8.03 -2.42 -1.55
N ILE A 111 6.85 -2.03 -2.09
CA ILE A 111 5.75 -2.95 -2.41
C ILE A 111 6.17 -3.96 -3.47
N ALA A 112 6.79 -3.50 -4.56
CA ALA A 112 7.24 -4.37 -5.64
C ALA A 112 8.29 -5.38 -5.14
N LEU A 113 9.27 -4.94 -4.36
CA LEU A 113 10.29 -5.79 -3.76
C LEU A 113 9.66 -6.84 -2.82
N TYR A 114 8.75 -6.41 -1.93
CA TYR A 114 8.04 -7.33 -1.04
C TYR A 114 7.27 -8.38 -1.85
N GLY A 115 6.58 -7.99 -2.92
CA GLY A 115 5.86 -8.90 -3.80
C GLY A 115 6.77 -9.91 -4.50
N LEU A 116 7.92 -9.47 -5.02
CA LEU A 116 8.91 -10.34 -5.66
C LEU A 116 9.50 -11.35 -4.67
N LEU A 117 9.91 -10.89 -3.49
CA LEU A 117 10.43 -11.76 -2.44
C LEU A 117 9.35 -12.75 -1.98
N TYR A 118 8.12 -12.28 -1.77
CA TYR A 118 7.01 -13.15 -1.41
C TYR A 118 6.77 -14.23 -2.47
N MET A 119 6.79 -13.87 -3.76
CA MET A 119 6.65 -14.83 -4.85
C MET A 119 7.79 -15.86 -4.87
N TYR A 120 9.03 -15.41 -4.67
CA TYR A 120 10.21 -16.26 -4.61
C TYR A 120 10.12 -17.27 -3.45
N TYR A 121 9.90 -16.78 -2.22
CA TYR A 121 9.79 -17.63 -1.03
C TYR A 121 8.58 -18.55 -1.07
N ASN A 122 7.45 -18.11 -1.63
CA ASN A 122 6.28 -18.97 -1.81
C ASN A 122 6.52 -20.08 -2.84
N ARG A 123 7.36 -19.84 -3.85
CA ARG A 123 7.74 -20.86 -4.84
C ARG A 123 8.72 -21.88 -4.26
N GLU A 124 9.67 -21.42 -3.45
CA GLU A 124 10.75 -22.25 -2.89
C GLU A 124 10.30 -23.08 -1.68
N TYR A 125 9.50 -22.48 -0.77
CA TYR A 125 9.14 -23.10 0.51
C TYR A 125 7.70 -23.59 0.59
N GLY A 126 6.91 -23.44 -0.48
CA GLY A 126 5.59 -24.07 -0.66
C GLY A 126 4.69 -24.07 0.58
N GLY A 127 3.95 -22.97 0.79
CA GLY A 127 2.78 -22.99 1.68
C GLY A 127 1.63 -23.77 1.07
#